data_AF-A0A520PBW5-F1
#
_entry.id   AF-A0A520PBW5-F1
#
_cell.length_a   1.000
_cell.length_b   1.000
_cell.length_c   1.000
_cell.angle_alpha   90.00
_cell.angle_beta   90.00
_cell.angle_gamma   90.00
#
_symmetry.space_group_name_H-M   'P 1'
#
loop_
_entity.id
_entity.type
_entity.pdbx_description
1 polymer ?
#
loop_
_entity_poly.entity_id
_entity_poly.type
_entity_poly.pdbx_seq_one_letter_code
_entity_poly.pdbx_strand_id
1 'polypeptide(L)'
;MTVITVVTGLVGLGFIIFPTIITNQVFPTVGEEAIMVGVFHRQIMGAMVLVFSIFHWFMRDAEEVIAKRFLFASGISFLLNALILLKVGVIDPVTTFPFPPFILLLILSSASFYFSKKEYPDLTQ
;
A
#
# COMPACT_ATOMS: atom_id res chain seq x y z
N MET A 1 2.87 9.88 -10.01
CA MET A 1 2.73 9.99 -8.53
C MET A 1 1.29 10.23 -8.08
N THR A 2 0.51 11.10 -8.73
CA THR A 2 -0.86 11.48 -8.30
C THR A 2 -1.79 10.30 -8.06
N VAL A 3 -1.85 9.33 -8.98
CA VAL A 3 -2.71 8.14 -8.81
C VAL A 3 -2.32 7.34 -7.56
N ILE A 4 -1.03 7.07 -7.38
CA ILE A 4 -0.51 6.37 -6.19
C ILE A 4 -0.87 7.13 -4.91
N THR A 5 -0.76 8.47 -4.95
CA THR A 5 -1.12 9.34 -3.82
C THR A 5 -2.59 9.18 -3.45
N VAL A 6 -3.50 9.31 -4.41
CA VAL A 6 -4.94 9.19 -4.17
C VAL A 6 -5.30 7.80 -3.65
N VAL A 7 -4.78 6.76 -4.29
CA VAL A 7 -5.06 5.37 -3.89
C VAL A 7 -4.55 5.08 -2.49
N THR A 8 -3.30 5.42 -2.19
CA THR A 8 -2.75 5.24 -0.82
C THR A 8 -3.49 6.10 0.19
N GLY A 9 -3.90 7.32 -0.17
CA GLY A 9 -4.73 8.19 0.65
C GLY A 9 -6.05 7.53 1.04
N LEU A 10 -6.76 6.99 0.06
CA LEU A 10 -8.03 6.28 0.28
C LEU A 10 -7.85 5.01 1.12
N VAL A 11 -6.79 4.23 0.87
CA VAL A 11 -6.47 3.01 1.66
C VAL A 11 -6.19 3.39 3.12
N GLY A 12 -5.36 4.42 3.34
CA GLY A 12 -5.03 4.89 4.68
C GLY A 12 -6.25 5.39 5.45
N LEU A 13 -7.12 6.18 4.80
CA LEU A 13 -8.40 6.61 5.36
C LEU A 13 -9.31 5.42 5.66
N GLY A 14 -9.40 4.43 4.76
CA GLY A 14 -10.21 3.23 4.97
C GLY A 14 -9.80 2.45 6.20
N PHE A 15 -8.50 2.30 6.45
CA PHE A 15 -7.99 1.66 7.66
C PHE A 15 -8.26 2.43 8.95
N ILE A 16 -8.44 3.76 8.89
CA ILE A 16 -8.79 4.57 10.06
C ILE A 16 -10.30 4.60 10.31
N ILE A 17 -11.10 4.74 9.25
CA ILE A 17 -12.56 4.91 9.33
C ILE A 17 -13.28 3.57 9.51
N PHE A 18 -12.79 2.50 8.86
CA PHE A 18 -13.44 1.18 8.86
C PHE A 18 -12.56 0.03 9.41
N PRO A 19 -11.74 0.22 10.46
CA PRO A 19 -10.77 -0.79 10.90
C PRO A 19 -11.43 -2.09 11.35
N THR A 20 -12.57 -2.02 12.05
CA THR A 20 -13.28 -3.19 12.57
C THR A 20 -13.85 -4.06 11.46
N ILE A 21 -14.49 -3.44 10.45
CA ILE A 21 -15.05 -4.15 9.29
C ILE A 21 -13.94 -4.90 8.55
N ILE A 22 -12.83 -4.23 8.29
CA ILE A 22 -11.68 -4.81 7.58
C ILE A 22 -11.01 -5.90 8.43
N THR A 23 -10.96 -5.75 9.76
CA THR A 23 -10.41 -6.77 10.66
C THR A 23 -11.23 -8.05 10.63
N ASN A 24 -12.55 -7.93 10.77
CA ASN A 24 -13.45 -9.07 10.81
C ASN A 24 -13.50 -9.81 9.46
N GLN A 25 -13.36 -9.12 8.33
CA GLN A 25 -13.30 -9.77 7.02
C GLN A 25 -12.03 -10.63 6.84
N VAL A 26 -10.91 -10.18 7.39
CA VAL A 26 -9.61 -10.85 7.28
C VAL A 26 -9.48 -11.97 8.32
N PHE A 27 -10.00 -11.74 9.53
CA PHE A 27 -9.94 -12.69 10.64
C PHE A 27 -11.35 -13.00 11.18
N PRO A 28 -12.16 -13.80 10.46
CA PRO A 28 -13.56 -14.00 10.82
C PRO A 28 -13.80 -14.87 12.06
N THR A 29 -12.81 -15.62 12.52
CA THR A 29 -12.97 -16.65 13.56
C THR A 29 -12.13 -16.42 14.83
N VAL A 30 -11.50 -15.24 14.97
CA VAL A 30 -10.66 -14.94 16.14
C VAL A 30 -11.46 -14.28 17.26
N GLY A 31 -11.01 -14.43 18.51
CA GLY A 31 -11.67 -13.84 19.67
C GLY A 31 -11.63 -12.31 19.70
N GLU A 32 -12.51 -11.71 20.49
CA GLU A 32 -12.72 -10.25 20.56
C GLU A 32 -11.44 -9.48 20.95
N GLU A 33 -10.65 -9.99 21.89
CA GLU A 33 -9.37 -9.38 22.28
C GLU A 33 -8.39 -9.29 21.09
N ALA A 34 -8.32 -10.34 20.27
CA ALA A 34 -7.46 -10.36 19.08
C ALA A 34 -7.97 -9.39 18.00
N ILE A 35 -9.29 -9.24 17.86
CA ILE A 35 -9.90 -8.23 16.98
C ILE A 35 -9.50 -6.82 17.42
N MET A 36 -9.54 -6.52 18.72
CA MET A 36 -9.18 -5.18 19.23
C MET A 36 -7.72 -4.83 18.94
N VAL A 37 -6.80 -5.78 19.09
CA VAL A 37 -5.39 -5.59 18.69
C VAL A 37 -5.28 -5.38 17.17
N GLY A 38 -6.02 -6.15 16.38
CA GLY A 38 -6.06 -6.01 14.92
C GLY A 38 -6.63 -4.67 14.43
N VAL A 39 -7.61 -4.12 15.15
CA VAL A 39 -8.20 -2.80 14.89
C VAL A 39 -7.19 -1.70 15.17
N PHE A 40 -6.55 -1.72 16.34
CA PHE A 40 -5.51 -0.76 16.70
C PHE A 40 -4.36 -0.78 15.69
N HIS A 41 -3.88 -1.98 15.32
CA HIS A 41 -2.81 -2.13 14.35
C HIS A 41 -3.20 -1.57 12.97
N ARG A 42 -4.44 -1.80 12.52
CA ARG A 42 -4.94 -1.22 11.26
C ARG A 42 -4.96 0.30 11.30
N GLN A 43 -5.38 0.90 12.40
CA GLN A 43 -5.39 2.36 12.51
C GLN A 43 -3.97 2.95 12.44
N ILE A 44 -2.99 2.33 13.12
CA ILE A 44 -1.57 2.72 12.99
C ILE A 44 -1.11 2.58 11.54
N MET A 45 -1.39 1.43 10.92
CA MET A 45 -1.03 1.19 9.53
C MET A 45 -1.67 2.23 8.60
N GLY A 46 -2.93 2.59 8.83
CA GLY A 46 -3.65 3.63 8.10
C GLY A 46 -2.95 4.99 8.19
N ALA A 47 -2.53 5.40 9.39
CA ALA A 47 -1.77 6.62 9.59
C ALA A 47 -0.41 6.60 8.84
N MET A 48 0.31 5.48 8.89
CA MET A 48 1.58 5.32 8.17
C MET A 48 1.38 5.36 6.65
N VAL A 49 0.32 4.75 6.14
CA VAL A 49 -0.04 4.80 4.71
C VAL A 49 -0.40 6.22 4.29
N LEU A 50 -1.07 7.00 5.15
CA LEU A 50 -1.33 8.42 4.89
C LEU A 50 -0.04 9.25 4.85
N VAL A 51 0.91 9.00 5.74
CA VAL A 51 2.24 9.64 5.68
C VAL A 51 2.91 9.33 4.34
N PHE A 52 2.86 8.08 3.87
CA PHE A 52 3.35 7.74 2.53
C PHE A 52 2.58 8.48 1.43
N SER A 53 1.25 8.59 1.51
CA SER A 53 0.45 9.35 0.55
C SER A 53 0.91 10.81 0.45
N ILE A 54 1.16 11.45 1.60
CA ILE A 54 1.68 12.82 1.67
C ILE A 54 3.06 12.91 1.00
N PHE A 55 3.97 11.96 1.27
CA PHE A 55 5.27 11.94 0.58
C PHE A 55 5.12 11.77 -0.94
N HIS A 56 4.23 10.89 -1.41
CA HIS A 56 3.97 10.75 -2.85
C HIS A 56 3.41 12.03 -3.46
N TRP A 57 2.60 12.79 -2.72
CA TRP A 57 2.10 14.09 -3.17
C TRP A 57 3.25 15.07 -3.42
N PHE A 58 4.14 15.23 -2.45
CA PHE A 58 5.26 16.16 -2.56
C PHE A 58 6.29 15.71 -3.61
N MET A 59 6.54 14.40 -3.72
CA MET A 59 7.46 13.86 -4.72
C MET A 59 6.91 13.93 -6.16
N ARG A 60 5.65 14.31 -6.36
CA ARG A 60 5.09 14.55 -7.71
C ARG A 60 5.81 15.69 -8.42
N ASP A 61 6.16 16.74 -7.68
CA ASP A 61 6.71 17.99 -8.22
C ASP A 61 8.23 18.08 -7.99
N ALA A 62 8.85 16.98 -7.54
CA ALA A 62 10.30 16.88 -7.36
C ALA A 62 11.03 16.64 -8.69
N GLU A 63 12.34 16.87 -8.71
CA GLU A 63 13.20 16.54 -9.84
C GLU A 63 13.02 15.07 -10.27
N GLU A 64 13.04 14.82 -11.57
CA GLU A 64 12.69 13.52 -12.16
C GLU A 64 13.53 12.37 -11.57
N VAL A 65 14.83 12.59 -11.37
CA VAL A 65 15.75 11.60 -10.79
C VAL A 65 15.32 11.21 -9.37
N ILE A 66 14.90 12.19 -8.56
CA ILE A 66 14.44 11.97 -7.18
C ILE A 66 13.10 11.23 -7.21
N ALA A 67 12.15 11.70 -8.03
CA ALA A 67 10.83 11.09 -8.16
C ALA A 67 10.92 9.62 -8.64
N LYS A 68 11.81 9.31 -9.59
CA LYS A 68 12.05 7.95 -10.09
C LYS A 68 12.62 7.03 -9.01
N ARG A 69 13.60 7.49 -8.22
CA ARG A 69 14.14 6.73 -7.08
C ARG A 69 13.08 6.46 -6.03
N PHE A 70 12.26 7.47 -5.73
CA PHE A 70 11.14 7.32 -4.80
C PHE A 70 10.10 6.30 -5.31
N LEU A 71 9.72 6.37 -6.60
CA LEU A 71 8.84 5.35 -7.22
C LEU A 71 9.44 3.96 -7.11
N PHE A 72 10.73 3.79 -7.39
CA PHE A 72 11.38 2.49 -7.29
C PHE A 72 11.31 1.93 -5.87
N ALA A 73 11.61 2.76 -4.86
CA ALA A 73 11.48 2.40 -3.45
C ALA A 73 10.03 2.02 -3.07
N SER A 74 9.05 2.83 -3.49
CA SER A 74 7.63 2.52 -3.29
C SER A 74 7.22 1.20 -3.94
N GLY A 75 7.75 0.90 -5.13
CA GLY A 75 7.51 -0.37 -5.82
C GLY A 75 7.99 -1.59 -5.02
N ILE A 76 9.17 -1.48 -4.38
CA ILE A 76 9.69 -2.51 -3.45
C ILE A 76 8.78 -2.62 -2.23
N SER A 77 8.38 -1.49 -1.63
CA SER A 77 7.49 -1.48 -0.47
C SER A 77 6.14 -2.16 -0.77
N PHE A 78 5.51 -1.85 -1.91
CA PHE A 78 4.27 -2.51 -2.31
C PHE A 78 4.46 -4.01 -2.56
N LEU A 79 5.58 -4.41 -3.18
CA LEU A 79 5.88 -5.82 -3.43
C LEU A 79 6.06 -6.59 -2.12
N LEU A 80 6.82 -6.05 -1.16
CA LEU A 80 7.01 -6.66 0.15
C LEU A 80 5.68 -6.83 0.89
N ASN A 81 4.79 -5.83 0.79
CA ASN A 81 3.43 -5.93 1.35
C ASN A 81 2.59 -7.02 0.63
N ALA A 82 2.73 -7.19 -0.68
CA ALA A 82 2.06 -8.29 -1.38
C ALA A 82 2.61 -9.66 -0.94
N LEU A 83 3.94 -9.77 -0.77
CA LEU A 83 4.59 -11.00 -0.34
C LEU A 83 4.22 -11.39 1.10
N ILE A 84 4.04 -10.43 2.01
CA ILE A 84 3.57 -10.77 3.37
C ILE A 84 2.13 -11.29 3.34
N LEU A 85 1.24 -10.70 2.52
CA LEU A 85 -0.12 -11.22 2.33
C LEU A 85 -0.10 -12.63 1.73
N LEU A 86 0.80 -12.89 0.77
CA LEU A 86 1.00 -14.23 0.23
C LEU A 86 1.43 -15.22 1.31
N LYS A 87 2.40 -14.83 2.14
CA LYS A 87 2.88 -15.66 3.25
C LYS A 87 1.74 -15.99 4.21
N VAL A 88 1.05 -15.00 4.76
CA VAL A 88 0.03 -15.24 5.81
C VAL A 88 -1.29 -15.80 5.27
N GLY A 89 -1.54 -15.71 3.96
CA GLY A 89 -2.77 -16.22 3.36
C GLY A 89 -2.61 -17.59 2.70
N VAL A 90 -1.39 -18.03 2.35
CA VAL A 90 -1.14 -19.30 1.64
C VAL A 90 -0.15 -20.20 2.36
N ILE A 91 0.98 -19.65 2.82
CA ILE A 91 2.06 -20.44 3.44
C ILE A 91 1.72 -20.75 4.90
N ASP A 92 1.36 -19.70 5.64
CA ASP A 92 0.96 -19.74 7.04
C ASP A 92 -0.51 -19.30 7.14
N PRO A 93 -1.50 -20.09 6.70
CA PRO A 93 -2.89 -19.67 6.47
C PRO A 93 -3.63 -19.40 7.79
N VAL A 94 -3.26 -18.32 8.46
CA VAL A 94 -3.85 -17.83 9.71
C VAL A 94 -5.02 -16.88 9.46
N THR A 95 -5.32 -16.60 8.19
CA THR A 95 -6.30 -15.62 7.74
C THR A 95 -6.91 -16.02 6.40
N THR A 96 -8.11 -15.53 6.11
CA THR A 96 -8.66 -15.56 4.76
C THR A 96 -7.82 -14.69 3.84
N PHE A 97 -7.39 -15.24 2.70
CA PHE A 97 -6.54 -14.52 1.76
C PHE A 97 -7.21 -13.22 1.25
N PRO A 98 -6.63 -12.04 1.53
CA PRO A 98 -7.22 -10.76 1.13
C PRO A 98 -6.88 -10.45 -0.34
N PHE A 99 -7.61 -11.08 -1.27
CA PHE A 99 -7.39 -10.94 -2.71
C PHE A 99 -7.41 -9.48 -3.21
N PRO A 100 -8.39 -8.63 -2.85
CA PRO A 100 -8.43 -7.27 -3.40
C PRO A 100 -7.20 -6.43 -2.99
N PRO A 101 -6.78 -6.39 -1.71
CA PRO A 101 -5.53 -5.73 -1.33
C PRO A 101 -4.28 -6.31 -2.01
N PHE A 102 -4.18 -7.64 -2.12
CA PHE A 102 -3.03 -8.29 -2.77
C PHE A 102 -2.88 -7.87 -4.24
N ILE A 103 -3.97 -7.92 -5.01
CA ILE A 103 -3.97 -7.51 -6.42
C ILE A 103 -3.61 -6.03 -6.55
N LEU A 104 -4.18 -5.17 -5.70
CA LEU A 104 -3.88 -3.74 -5.70
C LEU A 104 -2.38 -3.48 -5.49
N LEU A 105 -1.76 -4.15 -4.53
CA LEU A 105 -0.33 -4.01 -4.24
C LEU A 105 0.54 -4.45 -5.42
N LEU A 106 0.18 -5.52 -6.12
CA LEU A 106 0.91 -5.95 -7.33
C LEU A 106 0.79 -4.93 -8.46
N ILE A 107 -0.41 -4.35 -8.66
CA ILE A 107 -0.63 -3.29 -9.67
C ILE A 107 0.22 -2.07 -9.33
N LEU A 108 0.17 -1.60 -8.07
CA LEU A 108 0.94 -0.44 -7.63
C LEU A 108 2.45 -0.70 -7.71
N SER A 109 2.91 -1.89 -7.34
CA SER A 109 4.32 -2.28 -7.46
C SER A 109 4.79 -2.27 -8.92
N SER A 110 4.04 -2.92 -9.80
CA SER A 110 4.34 -3.01 -11.24
C SER A 110 4.34 -1.62 -11.89
N ALA A 111 3.32 -0.80 -11.61
CA ALA A 111 3.25 0.57 -12.11
C ALA A 111 4.43 1.41 -11.62
N SER A 112 4.78 1.29 -10.34
CA SER A 112 5.90 2.04 -9.76
C SER A 112 7.23 1.68 -10.42
N PHE A 113 7.51 0.39 -10.63
CA PHE A 113 8.72 -0.05 -11.34
C PHE A 113 8.74 0.41 -12.80
N TYR A 114 7.62 0.27 -13.50
CA TYR A 114 7.52 0.73 -14.88
C TYR A 114 7.84 2.23 -15.02
N PHE A 115 7.16 3.07 -14.23
CA PHE A 115 7.37 4.52 -14.30
C PHE A 115 8.72 4.99 -13.72
N SER A 116 9.33 4.22 -12.80
CA SER A 116 10.69 4.52 -12.32
C SER A 116 11.77 4.37 -13.40
N LYS A 117 11.54 3.48 -14.38
CA LYS A 117 12.49 3.18 -15.46
C LYS A 117 12.13 3.84 -16.78
N LYS A 118 10.89 4.35 -16.92
CA LYS A 118 10.44 5.03 -18.13
C LYS A 118 11.27 6.28 -18.37
N GLU A 119 11.98 6.32 -19.48
CA GLU A 119 12.64 7.53 -19.96
C GLU A 119 11.58 8.45 -20.58
N TYR A 120 11.61 9.73 -20.20
CA TYR A 120 10.85 10.74 -20.89
C TYR A 120 11.81 11.42 -21.86
N PRO A 121 11.48 11.47 -23.17
CA PRO A 121 12.31 12.23 -24.10
C PRO A 121 12.34 13.69 -23.64
N ASP A 122 13.52 14.29 -23.63
CA ASP A 122 13.71 15.71 -23.32
C ASP A 122 12.79 16.55 -24.23
N LEU A 123 11.79 17.19 -23.64
CA LEU A 123 10.98 18.21 -24.30
C LEU A 123 11.75 19.54 -24.29
N THR A 124 12.94 19.53 -24.89
CA THR A 124 13.76 20.71 -25.19
C THR A 124 14.26 20.58 -26.62
N GLN A 125 13.35 20.83 -27.57
CA GLN A 125 13.63 21.61 -28.76
C GLN A 125 12.86 22.92 -28.67
#